data_AF-A0A6C1QNL6-F1
#
_entry.id   AF-A0A6C1QNL6-F1
#
_cell.length_a   1.000
_cell.length_b   1.000
_cell.length_c   1.000
_cell.angle_alpha   90.00
_cell.angle_beta   90.00
_cell.angle_gamma   90.00
#
_symmetry.space_group_name_H-M   'P 1'
#
loop_
_entity.id
_entity.type
_entity.pdbx_description
1 polymer ?
#
loop_
_entity_poly.entity_id
_entity_poly.type
_entity_poly.pdbx_seq_one_letter_code
_entity_poly.pdbx_strand_id
1 'polypeptide(L)'
;MKTMMITFYRTDSGGRLFYYCISDRQRHLFSRHAFTVSWGVALTKGREKTFTFDSREEKEAKLRQIITGRVNAGYKVLYTYFRRNEYGELRAALRPTGPHGSEAAS
;
A
#
# COMPACT_ATOMS: atom_id res chain seq x y z
N MET A 1 -9.32 -2.30 -16.87
CA MET A 1 -8.86 -2.97 -15.62
C MET A 1 -8.23 -1.90 -14.74
N LYS A 2 -8.72 -1.74 -13.50
CA LYS A 2 -8.06 -0.92 -12.48
C LYS A 2 -6.91 -1.78 -11.93
N THR A 3 -5.70 -1.26 -11.93
CA THR A 3 -4.53 -2.00 -11.41
C THR A 3 -3.74 -1.04 -10.54
N MET A 4 -3.62 -1.39 -9.28
CA MET A 4 -2.95 -0.70 -8.21
C MET A 4 -1.96 -1.66 -7.56
N MET A 5 -0.75 -1.17 -7.33
CA MET A 5 0.22 -1.83 -6.46
C MET A 5 0.95 -0.76 -5.66
N ILE A 6 1.04 -0.93 -4.35
CA ILE A 6 1.80 -0.06 -3.45
C ILE A 6 2.66 -0.96 -2.58
N THR A 7 3.97 -0.76 -2.62
CA THR A 7 4.92 -1.51 -1.81
C THR A 7 5.61 -0.56 -0.86
N PHE A 8 5.59 -0.93 0.41
CA PHE A 8 6.26 -0.25 1.50
C PHE A 8 7.39 -1.12 2.02
N TYR A 9 8.39 -0.47 2.61
CA TYR A 9 9.44 -1.14 3.35
C TYR A 9 9.78 -0.39 4.64
N ARG A 10 10.33 -1.11 5.61
CA ARG A 10 10.91 -0.55 6.84
C ARG A 10 12.09 -1.41 7.24
N THR A 11 13.13 -0.81 7.79
CA THR A 11 14.24 -1.54 8.42
C THR A 11 14.19 -1.32 9.93
N ASP A 12 14.47 -2.36 10.73
CA ASP A 12 14.72 -2.20 12.16
C ASP A 12 16.18 -1.81 12.45
N SER A 13 16.51 -1.62 13.72
CA SER A 13 17.87 -1.32 14.18
C SER A 13 18.88 -2.45 13.92
N GLY A 14 18.39 -3.68 13.72
CA GLY A 14 19.20 -4.84 13.35
C GLY A 14 19.33 -5.05 11.84
N GLY A 15 18.87 -4.08 11.02
CA GLY A 15 18.93 -4.16 9.56
C GLY A 15 17.91 -5.12 8.93
N ARG A 16 16.96 -5.66 9.69
CA ARG A 16 15.95 -6.58 9.14
C ARG A 16 14.95 -5.80 8.30
N LEU A 17 14.76 -6.24 7.06
CA LEU A 17 13.80 -5.65 6.13
C LEU A 17 12.39 -6.19 6.37
N PHE A 18 11.45 -5.30 6.65
CA PHE A 18 10.02 -5.55 6.69
C PHE A 18 9.41 -5.00 5.41
N TYR A 19 8.53 -5.77 4.77
CA TYR A 19 7.81 -5.32 3.59
C TYR A 19 6.30 -5.37 3.84
N TYR A 20 5.58 -4.47 3.17
CA TYR A 20 4.12 -4.45 3.15
C TYR A 20 3.67 -4.07 1.75
N CYS A 21 2.93 -4.95 1.07
CA CYS A 21 2.45 -4.75 -0.28
C CYS A 21 0.92 -4.70 -0.27
N ILE A 22 0.35 -3.79 -1.05
CA ILE A 22 -1.08 -3.67 -1.31
C ILE A 22 -1.27 -3.83 -2.81
N SER A 23 -2.18 -4.70 -3.24
CA SER A 23 -2.49 -4.86 -4.66
C SER A 23 -3.98 -5.16 -4.90
N ASP A 24 -4.54 -4.66 -6.00
CA ASP A 24 -5.89 -5.02 -6.46
C ASP A 24 -5.86 -5.98 -7.66
N ARG A 25 -4.71 -6.64 -7.89
CA ARG A 25 -4.49 -7.53 -9.04
C ARG A 25 -5.26 -8.85 -8.93
N GLN A 26 -5.43 -9.38 -7.73
CA GLN A 26 -6.23 -10.58 -7.51
C GLN A 26 -7.72 -10.19 -7.58
N ARG A 27 -8.41 -10.68 -8.60
CA ARG A 27 -9.86 -10.54 -8.69
C ARG A 27 -10.48 -11.44 -7.64
N HIS A 28 -11.28 -10.87 -6.74
CA HIS A 28 -12.24 -11.66 -5.99
C HIS A 28 -13.38 -12.01 -6.96
N LEU A 29 -13.74 -13.29 -7.06
CA LEU A 29 -14.79 -13.77 -7.98
C LEU A 29 -16.15 -13.11 -7.71
N PHE A 30 -16.38 -12.70 -6.47
CA PHE A 30 -17.69 -12.24 -5.99
C PHE A 30 -17.74 -10.79 -5.53
N SER A 31 -16.61 -10.07 -5.51
CA SER A 31 -16.57 -8.70 -4.97
C SER A 31 -15.94 -7.74 -5.96
N ARG A 32 -16.73 -6.74 -6.39
CA ARG A 32 -16.31 -5.71 -7.34
C ARG A 32 -15.26 -4.76 -6.75
N HIS A 33 -15.24 -4.64 -5.43
CA HIS A 33 -14.32 -3.78 -4.68
C HIS A 33 -13.52 -4.65 -3.71
N ALA A 34 -12.27 -4.92 -4.06
CA ALA A 34 -11.37 -5.70 -3.23
C ALA A 34 -9.92 -5.24 -3.40
N PHE A 35 -9.10 -5.53 -2.39
CA PHE A 35 -7.65 -5.52 -2.51
C PHE A 35 -7.04 -6.55 -1.56
N THR A 36 -5.85 -7.02 -1.91
CA THR A 36 -5.04 -7.93 -1.12
C THR A 36 -3.87 -7.18 -0.52
N VAL A 37 -3.56 -7.45 0.74
CA VAL A 37 -2.33 -7.00 1.38
C VAL A 37 -1.46 -8.21 1.71
N SER A 38 -0.16 -8.09 1.46
CA SER A 38 0.83 -9.10 1.85
C SER A 38 1.99 -8.46 2.60
N TRP A 39 2.47 -9.08 3.67
CA TRP A 39 3.53 -8.50 4.49
C TRP A 39 4.37 -9.56 5.18
N GLY A 40 5.63 -9.24 5.46
CA GLY A 40 6.56 -10.19 6.03
C GLY A 40 7.92 -9.58 6.31
N VAL A 41 8.87 -10.45 6.63
CA VAL A 41 10.26 -10.11 6.95
C VAL A 41 11.19 -10.78 5.94
N ALA A 42 12.26 -10.09 5.55
CA ALA A 42 13.32 -10.61 4.70
C ALA A 42 12.82 -11.26 3.39
N LEU A 43 11.72 -10.77 2.82
CA LEU A 43 11.08 -11.30 1.60
C LEU A 43 10.70 -12.80 1.67
N THR A 44 10.66 -13.39 2.86
CA THR A 44 10.31 -14.79 3.10
C THR A 44 8.94 -14.91 3.77
N LYS A 45 8.26 -16.05 3.51
CA LYS A 45 6.96 -16.49 4.07
C LYS A 45 6.06 -15.34 4.56
N GLY A 46 5.49 -14.59 3.61
CA GLY A 46 4.59 -13.48 3.88
C GLY A 46 3.23 -13.95 4.43
N ARG A 47 2.64 -13.15 5.32
CA ARG A 47 1.21 -13.20 5.61
C ARG A 47 0.46 -12.49 4.49
N GLU A 48 -0.74 -12.96 4.20
CA GLU A 48 -1.64 -12.34 3.23
C GLU A 48 -3.02 -12.13 3.87
N LYS A 49 -3.70 -11.05 3.49
CA LYS A 49 -5.09 -10.80 3.83
C LYS A 49 -5.80 -10.11 2.67
N THR A 50 -6.95 -10.65 2.30
CA THR A 50 -7.84 -10.05 1.31
C THR A 50 -8.93 -9.25 2.01
N PHE A 51 -9.21 -8.06 1.51
CA PHE A 51 -10.33 -7.23 1.93
C PHE A 51 -11.31 -7.09 0.78
N THR A 52 -12.59 -7.28 1.08
CA THR A 52 -13.72 -7.10 0.17
C THR A 52 -14.66 -6.04 0.74
N PHE A 53 -15.30 -5.27 -0.13
CA PHE A 53 -16.15 -4.14 0.25
C PHE A 53 -17.38 -4.10 -0.65
N ASP A 54 -18.45 -3.49 -0.13
CA ASP A 54 -19.70 -3.34 -0.86
C ASP A 54 -19.66 -2.09 -1.75
N SER A 55 -18.89 -1.07 -1.35
CA SER A 55 -18.74 0.19 -2.09
C SER A 55 -17.28 0.54 -2.41
N ARG A 56 -17.10 1.46 -3.36
CA ARG A 56 -15.77 1.99 -3.72
C ARG A 56 -15.22 2.85 -2.59
N GLU A 57 -16.09 3.60 -1.95
CA GLU A 57 -15.81 4.58 -0.90
C GLU A 57 -15.26 3.88 0.34
N GLU A 58 -15.84 2.76 0.75
CA GLU A 58 -15.33 1.91 1.83
C GLU A 58 -13.94 1.37 1.52
N LYS A 59 -13.74 0.88 0.28
CA LYS A 59 -12.43 0.40 -0.17
C LYS A 59 -11.39 1.51 -0.06
N GLU A 60 -11.70 2.71 -0.55
CA GLU A 60 -10.81 3.86 -0.50
C GLU A 60 -10.53 4.33 0.94
N ALA A 61 -11.56 4.39 1.79
CA ALA A 61 -11.40 4.70 3.20
C ALA A 61 -10.45 3.71 3.89
N LYS A 62 -10.62 2.41 3.61
CA LYS A 62 -9.73 1.37 4.16
C LYS A 62 -8.30 1.47 3.63
N LEU A 63 -8.12 1.79 2.35
CA LEU A 63 -6.80 2.03 1.78
C LEU A 63 -6.12 3.22 2.46
N ARG A 64 -6.80 4.37 2.60
CA ARG A 64 -6.26 5.53 3.33
C ARG A 64 -5.86 5.15 4.75
N GLN A 65 -6.72 4.43 5.49
CA GLN A 65 -6.42 3.96 6.83
C GLN A 65 -5.14 3.13 6.89
N ILE A 66 -4.98 2.15 5.99
CA ILE A 66 -3.81 1.26 5.96
C ILE A 66 -2.55 2.05 5.59
N ILE A 67 -2.62 2.90 4.56
CA ILE A 67 -1.47 3.69 4.10
C ILE A 67 -0.98 4.60 5.21
N THR A 68 -1.86 5.41 5.81
CA THR A 68 -1.50 6.32 6.91
C THR A 68 -0.96 5.54 8.10
N GLY A 69 -1.57 4.41 8.46
CA GLY A 69 -1.08 3.55 9.54
C GLY A 69 0.32 3.00 9.29
N ARG A 70 0.69 2.69 8.03
CA ARG A 70 2.03 2.21 7.69
C ARG A 70 3.06 3.33 7.69
N VAL A 71 2.72 4.49 7.10
CA VAL A 71 3.58 5.68 7.12
C VAL A 71 3.88 6.10 8.55
N ASN A 72 2.87 6.18 9.42
CA ASN A 72 3.04 6.51 10.84
C ASN A 72 3.87 5.46 11.61
N ALA A 73 3.86 4.20 11.18
CA ALA A 73 4.68 3.14 11.75
C ALA A 73 6.15 3.15 11.23
N GLY A 74 6.53 4.18 10.47
CA GLY A 74 7.88 4.37 9.93
C GLY A 74 8.16 3.60 8.64
N TYR A 75 7.14 3.07 7.97
CA TYR A 75 7.32 2.50 6.65
C TYR A 75 7.50 3.59 5.60
N LYS A 76 8.44 3.37 4.69
CA LYS A 76 8.70 4.19 3.51
C LYS A 76 8.08 3.54 2.29
N VAL A 77 7.64 4.34 1.32
CA VAL A 77 7.15 3.85 0.04
C VAL A 77 8.35 3.42 -0.81
N LEU A 78 8.36 2.16 -1.24
CA LEU A 78 9.35 1.62 -2.17
C LEU A 78 8.88 1.77 -3.63
N TYR A 79 7.62 1.46 -3.87
CA TYR A 79 7.07 1.40 -5.23
C TYR A 79 5.59 1.76 -5.24
N THR A 80 5.16 2.47 -6.27
CA THR A 80 3.74 2.74 -6.53
C THR A 80 3.43 2.54 -8.00
N TYR A 81 2.31 1.89 -8.28
CA TYR A 81 1.77 1.74 -9.61
C TYR A 81 0.27 1.96 -9.58
N PHE A 82 -0.19 2.88 -10.42
CA PHE A 82 -1.60 3.19 -10.61
C PHE A 82 -1.87 3.26 -12.11
N ARG A 83 -2.66 2.32 -12.63
CA ARG A 83 -2.99 2.27 -14.07
C ARG A 83 -3.93 3.41 -14.51
N ARG A 84 -4.64 4.06 -13.58
CA ARG A 84 -5.54 5.20 -13.84
C ARG A 84 -5.39 6.26 -12.75
N ASN A 85 -5.76 7.50 -13.08
CA ASN A 85 -5.73 8.68 -12.18
C ASN A 85 -6.70 8.59 -10.98
N GLU A 86 -7.42 7.47 -10.84
CA GLU A 86 -8.43 7.23 -9.80
C GLU A 86 -7.87 7.19 -8.38
N TYR A 87 -6.55 7.15 -8.22
CA TYR A 87 -5.88 7.13 -6.92
C TYR A 87 -5.09 8.42 -6.64
N GLY A 88 -5.42 9.52 -7.34
CA GLY A 88 -4.81 10.83 -7.13
C GLY A 88 -4.84 11.27 -5.66
N GLU A 89 -5.94 11.03 -4.96
CA GLU A 89 -6.08 11.36 -3.54
C GLU A 89 -5.20 10.50 -2.63
N LEU A 90 -4.89 9.25 -3.01
CA LEU A 90 -3.98 8.40 -2.23
C LEU A 90 -2.54 8.94 -2.28
N ARG A 91 -2.18 9.72 -3.30
CA ARG A 91 -0.83 10.33 -3.39
C ARG A 91 -0.54 11.24 -2.21
N ALA A 92 -1.54 11.93 -1.67
CA ALA A 92 -1.37 12.76 -0.48
C ALA A 92 -1.00 11.90 0.74
N ALA A 93 -1.67 10.76 0.94
CA ALA A 93 -1.40 9.85 2.06
C ALA A 93 -0.05 9.09 1.93
N LEU A 94 0.52 9.02 0.72
CA LEU A 94 1.81 8.38 0.47
C LEU A 94 3.01 9.28 0.79
N ARG A 95 2.78 10.59 0.98
CA ARG A 95 3.85 11.51 1.38
C ARG A 95 4.11 11.35 2.88
N PRO A 96 5.36 11.16 3.32
CA PRO A 96 5.68 11.20 4.73
C PRO A 96 5.35 12.60 5.28
N THR A 97 4.59 12.66 6.37
CA THR A 97 4.40 13.89 7.15
C THR A 97 5.67 14.14 7.96
N GLY A 98 6.72 14.64 7.30
CA GLY A 98 8.02 14.94 7.91
C GLY A 98 8.92 15.71 6.94
N PRO A 99 9.92 16.48 7.43
CA PRO A 99 10.63 17.51 6.67
C PRO A 99 11.58 17.00 5.58
N HIS A 100 11.55 15.71 5.23
CA HIS A 100 12.53 15.07 4.32
C HIS A 100 11.92 14.55 3.01
N GLY A 101 10.81 15.12 2.56
CA GLY A 101 10.24 14.82 1.25
C GLY A 101 10.90 15.63 0.13
N SER A 102 12.17 15.39 -0.18
CA SER A 102 12.80 15.90 -1.42
C SER A 102 13.34 14.77 -2.29
N GLU A 103 12.98 14.88 -3.57
CA GLU A 103 13.71 14.42 -4.76
C GLU A 103 14.03 12.94 -4.95
N ALA A 104 13.31 12.33 -5.89
CA ALA A 104 13.91 11.46 -6.92
C ALA A 104 12.95 11.40 -8.11
N ALA A 105 13.06 12.37 -9.00
CA ALA A 105 12.66 12.24 -10.41
C ALA A 105 13.93 12.46 -11.22
N SER A 106 14.49 11.37 -11.74
CA SER A 106 15.36 11.36 -12.90
C SER A 106 14.59 10.71 -14.05
#